data_AF-A0A9N9KH14-F1
#
_entry.id   AF-A0A9N9KH14-F1
#
_cell.length_a   1.000
_cell.length_b   1.000
_cell.length_c   1.000
_cell.angle_alpha   90.00
_cell.angle_beta   90.00
_cell.angle_gamma   90.00
#
_symmetry.space_group_name_H-M   'P 1'
#
loop_
_entity.id
_entity.type
_entity.pdbx_description
1 polymer ?
#
loop_
_entity_poly.entity_id
_entity_poly.type
_entity_poly.pdbx_seq_one_letter_code
_entity_poly.pdbx_strand_id
1 'polypeptide(L)'
;QQLSTNIHQIIQFQLENLKILPHVFPLTATLELPQDQYNALSTITTYMGKADGTRWPYFFITGPAGTGKSYIIHLIIKMLNQRRSNYLLLAPTGVAAQNIGGRTIHSELQLTSTQSGFTSKAFTNMELKTHLQRIDTLIIEEISMVSAELLDYISNLFARLHNNAIAFGEIK
;
A
#
# COMPACT_ATOMS: atom_id res chain seq x y z
N GLN A 1 34.81 12.18 -35.96
CA GLN A 1 33.48 12.76 -35.67
C GLN A 1 33.11 12.32 -34.25
N GLN A 2 33.24 13.23 -33.28
CA GLN A 2 32.87 12.95 -31.89
C GLN A 2 31.34 12.88 -31.80
N LEU A 3 30.80 11.72 -31.42
CA LEU A 3 29.43 11.62 -30.96
C LEU A 3 29.32 12.41 -29.65
N SER A 4 28.78 13.63 -29.72
CA SER A 4 28.26 14.32 -28.56
C SER A 4 26.97 13.64 -28.15
N THR A 5 27.06 12.50 -27.47
CA THR A 5 25.90 11.84 -26.87
C THR A 5 25.34 12.80 -25.83
N ASN A 6 24.25 13.48 -26.18
CA ASN A 6 23.65 14.50 -25.36
C ASN A 6 23.21 13.83 -24.04
N ILE A 7 23.73 14.32 -22.90
CA ILE A 7 23.44 13.73 -21.59
C ILE A 7 21.93 13.65 -21.32
N HIS A 8 21.15 14.56 -21.92
CA HIS A 8 19.69 14.53 -21.89
C HIS A 8 19.11 13.28 -22.56
N GLN A 9 19.68 12.83 -23.68
CA GLN A 9 19.25 11.61 -24.38
C GLN A 9 19.62 10.37 -23.57
N ILE A 10 20.78 10.35 -22.92
CA ILE A 10 21.21 9.24 -22.06
C ILE A 10 20.27 9.11 -20.86
N ILE A 11 19.99 10.22 -20.17
CA ILE A 11 19.09 10.25 -19.01
C ILE A 11 17.67 9.88 -19.45
N GLN A 12 17.19 10.43 -20.56
CA GLN A 12 15.85 10.11 -21.06
C GLN A 12 15.73 8.63 -21.41
N PHE A 13 16.72 8.04 -22.06
CA PHE A 13 16.76 6.61 -22.36
C PHE A 13 16.81 5.76 -21.07
N GLN A 14 17.60 6.15 -20.07
CA GLN A 14 17.63 5.47 -18.78
C GLN A 14 16.30 5.55 -18.04
N LEU A 15 15.63 6.71 -18.04
CA LEU A 15 14.32 6.90 -17.42
C LEU A 15 13.21 6.13 -18.16
N GLU A 16 13.27 6.06 -19.49
CA GLU A 16 12.34 5.26 -20.29
C GLU A 16 12.51 3.75 -20.00
N ASN A 17 13.74 3.27 -19.82
CA ASN A 17 14.03 1.88 -19.44
C ASN A 17 13.79 1.58 -17.95
N LEU A 18 13.72 2.60 -17.09
CA LEU A 18 13.35 2.48 -15.67
C LEU A 18 11.85 2.43 -15.44
N LYS A 19 11.02 2.72 -16.45
CA LYS A 19 9.58 2.46 -16.39
C LYS A 19 9.37 0.95 -16.40
N ILE A 20 9.47 0.32 -15.23
CA ILE A 20 8.95 -1.03 -15.00
C ILE A 20 7.45 -0.91 -15.24
N LEU A 21 7.02 -1.25 -16.46
CA LEU A 21 5.61 -1.49 -16.72
C LEU A 21 5.21 -2.64 -15.80
N PRO A 22 4.17 -2.51 -14.97
CA PRO A 22 3.72 -3.62 -14.14
C PRO A 22 3.46 -4.80 -15.08
N HIS A 23 4.10 -5.93 -14.80
CA HIS A 23 3.87 -7.15 -15.58
C HIS A 23 2.36 -7.43 -15.57
N VAL A 24 1.76 -7.48 -16.77
CA VAL A 24 0.36 -7.87 -16.92
C VAL A 24 0.31 -9.38 -16.68
N PHE A 25 0.02 -9.77 -15.43
CA PHE A 25 0.02 -11.18 -15.03
C PHE A 25 -1.23 -11.90 -15.53
N PRO A 26 -1.09 -13.08 -16.19
CA PRO A 26 -2.21 -13.86 -16.69
C PRO A 26 -3.12 -14.36 -15.56
N LEU A 27 -4.42 -14.49 -15.85
CA LEU A 27 -5.48 -14.87 -14.91
C LEU A 27 -5.27 -16.25 -14.24
N THR A 28 -4.45 -17.11 -14.83
CA THR A 28 -4.11 -18.45 -14.33
C THR A 28 -3.08 -18.46 -13.19
N ALA A 29 -2.47 -17.32 -12.89
CA ALA A 29 -1.29 -17.26 -12.02
C ALA A 29 -1.57 -17.56 -10.52
N THR A 30 -2.83 -17.77 -10.13
CA THR A 30 -3.22 -18.33 -8.82
C THR A 30 -3.01 -19.84 -8.75
N LEU A 31 -3.01 -20.56 -9.88
CA LEU A 31 -2.80 -22.01 -9.96
C LEU A 31 -1.33 -22.43 -9.87
N GLU A 32 -0.40 -21.49 -9.96
CA GLU A 32 1.05 -21.73 -9.99
C GLU A 32 1.80 -21.06 -8.82
N LEU A 33 1.07 -20.61 -7.78
CA LEU A 33 1.68 -20.00 -6.61
C LEU A 33 2.58 -21.02 -5.89
N PRO A 34 3.83 -20.66 -5.55
CA PRO A 34 4.61 -21.42 -4.57
C PRO A 34 3.80 -21.61 -3.28
N GLN A 35 3.98 -22.76 -2.62
CA GLN A 35 3.15 -23.16 -1.47
C GLN A 35 3.05 -22.08 -0.39
N ASP A 36 4.16 -21.40 -0.07
CA ASP A 36 4.17 -20.35 0.94
C ASP A 36 3.34 -19.12 0.55
N GLN A 37 3.39 -18.74 -0.73
CA GLN A 37 2.59 -17.63 -1.25
C GLN A 37 1.10 -18.00 -1.30
N TYR A 38 0.79 -19.25 -1.67
CA TYR A 38 -0.57 -19.79 -1.61
C TYR A 38 -1.11 -19.79 -0.17
N ASN A 39 -0.31 -20.26 0.80
CA ASN A 39 -0.68 -20.28 2.21
C ASN A 39 -0.92 -18.87 2.75
N ALA A 40 -0.04 -17.91 2.41
CA ALA A 40 -0.21 -16.51 2.79
C ALA A 40 -1.51 -15.93 2.20
N LEU A 41 -1.71 -16.08 0.89
CA LEU A 41 -2.89 -15.54 0.21
C LEU A 41 -4.19 -16.20 0.70
N SER A 42 -4.22 -17.52 0.84
CA SER A 42 -5.41 -18.24 1.34
C SER A 42 -5.76 -17.83 2.76
N THR A 43 -4.77 -17.66 3.64
CA THR A 43 -4.97 -17.15 5.00
C THR A 43 -5.59 -15.75 4.97
N ILE A 44 -4.96 -14.82 4.23
CA ILE A 44 -5.44 -13.44 4.12
C ILE A 44 -6.86 -13.40 3.56
N THR A 45 -7.12 -14.09 2.44
CA THR A 45 -8.43 -14.06 1.79
C THR A 45 -9.55 -14.69 2.62
N THR A 46 -9.24 -15.71 3.43
CA THR A 46 -10.16 -16.33 4.39
C THR A 46 -10.58 -15.32 5.45
N TYR A 47 -9.60 -14.66 6.06
CA TYR A 47 -9.81 -13.65 7.10
C TYR A 47 -10.14 -12.26 6.56
N MET A 48 -10.30 -12.04 5.25
CA MET A 48 -10.81 -10.77 4.70
C MET A 48 -12.28 -10.87 4.26
N GLY A 49 -12.95 -11.99 4.59
CA GLY A 49 -14.32 -12.35 4.19
C GLY A 49 -15.45 -11.50 4.78
N LYS A 50 -16.59 -12.12 5.09
CA LYS A 50 -17.70 -11.44 5.78
C LYS A 50 -17.38 -11.33 7.27
N ALA A 51 -17.65 -10.17 7.88
CA ALA A 51 -17.52 -9.99 9.31
C ALA A 51 -18.45 -10.98 10.02
N ASP A 52 -17.87 -11.91 10.76
CA ASP A 52 -18.57 -12.90 11.58
C ASP A 52 -18.74 -12.42 13.03
N GLY A 53 -18.55 -11.12 13.26
CA GLY A 53 -18.53 -10.51 14.60
C GLY A 53 -17.15 -10.53 15.27
N THR A 54 -16.13 -11.08 14.62
CA THR A 54 -14.74 -11.01 15.10
C THR A 54 -13.98 -9.83 14.50
N ARG A 55 -12.95 -9.35 15.22
CA ARG A 55 -12.06 -8.30 14.74
C ARG A 55 -11.18 -8.83 13.62
N TRP A 56 -10.94 -8.01 12.60
CA TRP A 56 -10.02 -8.34 11.52
C TRP A 56 -8.58 -8.45 12.05
N PRO A 57 -7.85 -9.54 11.75
CA PRO A 57 -6.44 -9.63 12.09
C PRO A 57 -5.61 -8.73 11.16
N TYR A 58 -4.54 -8.15 11.68
CA TYR A 58 -3.54 -7.48 10.86
C TYR A 58 -2.53 -8.49 10.31
N PHE A 59 -2.24 -8.38 9.02
CA PHE A 59 -1.29 -9.26 8.34
C PHE A 59 0.05 -8.56 8.14
N PHE A 60 1.12 -9.22 8.58
CA PHE A 60 2.49 -8.80 8.31
C PHE A 60 3.16 -9.81 7.38
N ILE A 61 3.35 -9.42 6.12
CA ILE A 61 3.99 -10.27 5.10
C ILE A 61 5.47 -9.90 5.02
N THR A 62 6.34 -10.84 5.40
CA THR A 62 7.79 -10.68 5.34
C THR A 62 8.43 -11.78 4.49
N GLY A 63 9.65 -11.52 4.07
CA GLY A 63 10.45 -12.42 3.26
C GLY A 63 11.62 -11.68 2.62
N PRO A 64 12.70 -12.38 2.26
CA PRO A 64 13.84 -11.79 1.54
C PRO A 64 13.44 -11.02 0.27
N ALA A 65 14.34 -10.18 -0.24
CA ALA A 65 14.15 -9.54 -1.55
C ALA A 65 13.98 -10.60 -2.65
N GLY A 66 13.14 -10.31 -3.65
CA GLY A 66 12.88 -11.24 -4.76
C GLY A 66 11.92 -12.39 -4.49
N THR A 67 11.34 -12.49 -3.28
CA THR A 67 10.40 -13.59 -2.91
C THR A 67 8.96 -13.40 -3.40
N GLY A 68 8.67 -12.36 -4.19
CA GLY A 68 7.33 -12.12 -4.75
C GLY A 68 6.32 -11.49 -3.80
N LYS A 69 6.75 -10.77 -2.75
CA LYS A 69 5.82 -10.06 -1.83
C LYS A 69 4.90 -9.08 -2.57
N SER A 70 5.45 -8.27 -3.47
CA SER A 70 4.66 -7.33 -4.29
C SER A 70 3.69 -8.07 -5.23
N TYR A 71 4.00 -9.31 -5.63
CA TYR A 71 3.08 -10.16 -6.38
C TYR A 71 1.88 -10.60 -5.54
N ILE A 72 2.09 -10.97 -4.27
CA ILE A 72 0.97 -11.22 -3.32
C ILE A 72 0.10 -9.97 -3.15
N ILE A 73 0.72 -8.80 -2.95
CA ILE A 73 -0.01 -7.53 -2.86
C ILE A 73 -0.90 -7.31 -4.11
N HIS A 74 -0.36 -7.56 -5.31
CA HIS A 74 -1.14 -7.44 -6.55
C HIS A 74 -2.35 -8.39 -6.61
N LEU A 75 -2.21 -9.63 -6.12
CA LEU A 75 -3.32 -10.58 -6.03
C LEU A 75 -4.39 -10.13 -5.03
N ILE A 76 -3.98 -9.57 -3.88
CA ILE A 76 -4.90 -8.97 -2.90
C ILE A 76 -5.66 -7.80 -3.53
N ILE A 77 -4.97 -6.91 -4.25
CA ILE A 77 -5.59 -5.77 -4.94
C ILE A 77 -6.61 -6.23 -5.98
N LYS A 78 -6.29 -7.27 -6.77
CA LYS A 78 -7.24 -7.85 -7.73
C LYS A 78 -8.52 -8.33 -7.03
N MET A 79 -8.39 -9.02 -5.90
CA MET A 79 -9.54 -9.46 -5.10
C MET A 79 -10.35 -8.28 -4.56
N LEU A 80 -9.70 -7.26 -3.99
CA LEU A 80 -10.37 -6.08 -3.44
C LEU A 80 -11.17 -5.33 -4.51
N ASN A 81 -10.60 -5.19 -5.72
CA ASN A 81 -11.28 -4.61 -6.87
C ASN A 81 -12.52 -5.41 -7.28
N GLN A 82 -12.43 -6.74 -7.32
CA GLN A 82 -13.58 -7.60 -7.62
C GLN A 82 -14.70 -7.45 -6.58
N ARG A 83 -14.33 -7.22 -5.31
CA ARG A 83 -15.28 -6.98 -4.20
C ARG A 83 -15.76 -5.53 -4.09
N ARG A 84 -15.24 -4.62 -4.93
CA ARG A 84 -15.50 -3.18 -4.86
C ARG A 84 -15.21 -2.59 -3.47
N SER A 85 -14.17 -3.11 -2.81
CA SER A 85 -13.69 -2.60 -1.53
C SER A 85 -12.97 -1.27 -1.71
N ASN A 86 -13.07 -0.39 -0.71
CA ASN A 86 -12.36 0.88 -0.71
C ASN A 86 -11.03 0.70 0.02
N TYR A 87 -9.92 0.70 -0.71
CA TYR A 87 -8.61 0.45 -0.11
C TYR A 87 -7.63 1.59 -0.39
N LEU A 88 -6.65 1.74 0.51
CA LEU A 88 -5.46 2.53 0.25
C LEU A 88 -4.26 1.62 0.02
N LEU A 89 -3.45 2.01 -0.95
CA LEU A 89 -2.21 1.35 -1.28
C LEU A 89 -1.06 2.33 -1.09
N LEU A 90 -0.33 2.14 0.00
CA LEU A 90 0.66 3.08 0.51
C LEU A 90 2.06 2.49 0.47
N ALA A 91 3.05 3.37 0.31
CA ALA A 91 4.45 3.04 0.54
C ALA A 91 5.21 4.26 1.12
N PRO A 92 6.37 4.08 1.76
CA PRO A 92 7.13 5.19 2.32
C PRO A 92 7.87 6.01 1.25
N THR A 93 8.24 5.42 0.11
CA THR A 93 8.99 6.08 -0.96
C THR A 93 8.19 6.15 -2.26
N GLY A 94 8.51 7.14 -3.11
CA GLY A 94 7.84 7.32 -4.41
C GLY A 94 8.02 6.15 -5.36
N VAL A 95 9.21 5.56 -5.41
CA VAL A 95 9.51 4.40 -6.27
C VAL A 95 8.71 3.17 -5.83
N ALA A 96 8.67 2.87 -4.52
CA ALA A 96 7.87 1.76 -4.01
C ALA A 96 6.37 1.97 -4.29
N ALA A 97 5.86 3.18 -4.00
CA ALA A 97 4.47 3.52 -4.31
C ALA A 97 4.13 3.33 -5.79
N GLN A 98 5.02 3.76 -6.69
CA GLN A 98 4.83 3.58 -8.13
C GLN A 98 4.81 2.09 -8.53
N ASN A 99 5.67 1.25 -7.95
CA ASN A 99 5.79 -0.18 -8.28
C ASN A 99 4.50 -0.96 -8.01
N ILE A 100 3.76 -0.58 -6.96
CA ILE A 100 2.46 -1.19 -6.64
C ILE A 100 1.27 -0.41 -7.25
N GLY A 101 1.51 0.72 -7.91
CA GLY A 101 0.44 1.59 -8.44
C GLY A 101 -0.33 2.34 -7.34
N GLY A 102 0.32 2.56 -6.20
CA GLY A 102 -0.21 3.27 -5.03
C GLY A 102 0.33 4.69 -4.92
N ARG A 103 0.26 5.23 -3.69
CA ARG A 103 0.76 6.57 -3.35
C ARG A 103 1.69 6.51 -2.16
N THR A 104 2.48 7.57 -1.96
CA THR A 104 3.28 7.62 -0.73
C THR A 104 2.38 7.91 0.46
N ILE A 105 2.70 7.35 1.64
CA ILE A 105 1.98 7.61 2.90
C ILE A 105 1.78 9.12 3.12
N HIS A 106 2.87 9.88 2.95
CA HIS A 106 2.86 11.33 3.15
C HIS A 106 1.93 12.07 2.18
N SER A 107 1.89 11.67 0.91
CA SER A 107 1.05 12.34 -0.10
C SER A 107 -0.43 11.98 0.05
N GLU A 108 -0.75 10.69 0.25
CA GLU A 108 -2.14 10.23 0.36
C GLU A 108 -2.82 10.76 1.63
N LEU A 109 -2.11 10.73 2.76
CA LEU A 109 -2.66 11.18 4.04
C LEU A 109 -2.41 12.69 4.28
N GLN A 110 -1.79 13.39 3.32
CA GLN A 110 -1.37 14.79 3.41
C GLN A 110 -0.66 15.11 4.73
N LEU A 111 0.36 14.31 5.05
CA LEU A 111 1.10 14.42 6.29
C LEU A 111 2.12 15.55 6.24
N THR A 112 2.26 16.25 7.36
CA THR A 112 3.34 17.20 7.60
C THR A 112 4.06 16.80 8.89
N SER A 113 5.37 16.62 8.80
CA SER A 113 6.23 16.41 9.97
C SER A 113 6.41 17.74 10.71
N THR A 114 6.28 17.68 12.03
CA THR A 114 6.40 18.80 12.96
C THR A 114 7.42 18.45 14.04
N GLN A 115 7.78 19.41 14.88
CA GLN A 115 8.67 19.14 16.02
C GLN A 115 8.07 18.15 17.03
N SER A 116 6.74 18.03 17.07
CA SER A 116 6.00 17.18 18.00
C SER A 116 5.45 15.90 17.33
N GLY A 117 6.01 15.49 16.19
CA GLY A 117 5.56 14.32 15.42
C GLY A 117 4.81 14.70 14.15
N PHE A 118 3.72 14.02 13.83
CA PHE A 118 3.01 14.19 12.55
C PHE A 118 1.67 14.90 12.70
N THR A 119 1.25 15.57 11.63
CA THR A 119 -0.10 16.12 11.47
C THR A 119 -0.64 15.78 10.09
N SER A 120 -1.97 15.65 9.95
CA SER A 120 -2.65 15.36 8.69
C SER A 120 -3.67 16.45 8.41
N LYS A 121 -3.75 16.86 7.15
CA LYS A 121 -4.82 17.76 6.70
C LYS A 121 -6.20 17.13 6.75
N ALA A 122 -6.36 15.82 7.02
CA ALA A 122 -7.67 15.18 7.14
C ALA A 122 -8.54 15.76 8.27
N PHE A 123 -7.94 16.46 9.24
CA PHE A 123 -8.69 17.13 10.31
C PHE A 123 -9.22 18.51 9.93
N THR A 124 -8.75 19.10 8.83
CA THR A 124 -9.14 20.44 8.36
C THR A 124 -9.73 20.44 6.96
N ASN A 125 -9.35 19.48 6.11
CA ASN A 125 -9.86 19.26 4.77
C ASN A 125 -10.97 18.21 4.78
N MET A 126 -12.22 18.64 4.56
CA MET A 126 -13.39 17.79 4.60
C MET A 126 -13.47 16.77 3.45
N GLU A 127 -12.90 17.10 2.29
CA GLU A 127 -12.83 16.18 1.15
C GLU A 127 -11.90 15.01 1.47
N LEU A 128 -10.70 15.30 1.95
CA LEU A 128 -9.75 14.28 2.40
C LEU A 128 -10.34 13.45 3.54
N LYS A 129 -10.97 14.10 4.52
CA LYS A 129 -11.65 13.40 5.62
C LYS A 129 -12.67 12.39 5.10
N THR A 130 -13.54 12.83 4.20
CA THR A 130 -14.61 12.01 3.63
C THR A 130 -14.06 10.85 2.79
N HIS A 131 -12.99 11.09 2.03
CA HIS A 131 -12.27 10.05 1.29
C HIS A 131 -11.73 8.98 2.25
N LEU A 132 -10.96 9.38 3.26
CA LEU A 132 -10.33 8.44 4.21
C LEU A 132 -11.36 7.68 5.07
N GLN A 133 -12.49 8.32 5.43
CA GLN A 133 -13.57 7.66 6.19
C GLN A 133 -14.28 6.53 5.41
N ARG A 134 -14.17 6.51 4.07
CA ARG A 134 -14.76 5.44 3.25
C ARG A 134 -13.83 4.24 3.08
N ILE A 135 -12.55 4.38 3.42
CA ILE A 135 -11.56 3.33 3.31
C ILE A 135 -11.87 2.24 4.33
N ASP A 136 -11.85 0.99 3.87
CA ASP A 136 -12.07 -0.20 4.68
C ASP A 136 -10.83 -1.10 4.77
N THR A 137 -9.80 -0.85 3.96
CA THR A 137 -8.58 -1.66 3.88
C THR A 137 -7.32 -0.80 3.67
N LEU A 138 -6.27 -1.04 4.44
CA LEU A 138 -4.98 -0.35 4.35
C LEU A 138 -3.86 -1.33 3.99
N ILE A 139 -3.19 -1.11 2.86
CA ILE A 139 -2.03 -1.89 2.44
C ILE A 139 -0.80 -0.97 2.47
N ILE A 140 0.24 -1.38 3.21
CA ILE A 140 1.51 -0.64 3.30
C ILE A 140 2.64 -1.54 2.79
N GLU A 141 3.20 -1.21 1.62
CA GLU A 141 4.43 -1.84 1.13
C GLU A 141 5.66 -1.19 1.79
N GLU A 142 6.76 -1.96 1.89
CA GLU A 142 8.03 -1.53 2.51
C GLU A 142 7.86 -0.98 3.93
N ILE A 143 7.00 -1.64 4.72
CA ILE A 143 6.72 -1.32 6.13
C ILE A 143 7.99 -1.28 6.99
N SER A 144 9.06 -1.97 6.59
CA SER A 144 10.38 -1.93 7.23
C SER A 144 11.02 -0.53 7.24
N MET A 145 10.62 0.34 6.31
CA MET A 145 11.08 1.73 6.23
C MET A 145 10.13 2.71 6.92
N VAL A 146 9.05 2.23 7.54
CA VAL A 146 8.09 3.05 8.29
C VAL A 146 8.48 3.03 9.76
N SER A 147 8.68 4.22 10.35
CA SER A 147 8.99 4.32 11.79
C SER A 147 7.77 3.93 12.64
N ALA A 148 8.03 3.43 13.84
CA ALA A 148 6.98 3.12 14.81
C ALA A 148 6.10 4.34 15.10
N GLU A 149 6.70 5.53 15.26
CA GLU A 149 5.97 6.78 15.47
C GLU A 149 5.01 7.12 14.32
N LEU A 150 5.44 6.92 13.07
CA LEU A 150 4.58 7.15 11.91
C LEU A 150 3.44 6.12 11.86
N LEU A 151 3.73 4.85 12.16
CA LEU A 151 2.72 3.80 12.19
C LEU A 151 1.67 4.04 13.28
N ASP A 152 2.11 4.44 14.49
CA ASP A 152 1.24 4.83 15.59
C ASP A 152 0.39 6.04 15.22
N TYR A 153 0.97 7.02 14.53
CA TYR A 153 0.21 8.16 14.04
C TYR A 153 -0.87 7.74 13.03
N ILE A 154 -0.56 6.88 12.07
CA ILE A 154 -1.54 6.36 11.09
C ILE A 154 -2.66 5.60 11.81
N SER A 155 -2.32 4.73 12.76
CA SER A 155 -3.30 4.00 13.58
C SER A 155 -4.26 4.95 14.29
N ASN A 156 -3.73 5.97 14.98
CA ASN A 156 -4.52 6.97 15.68
C ASN A 156 -5.34 7.86 14.74
N LEU A 157 -4.81 8.18 13.55
CA LEU A 157 -5.53 8.95 12.53
C LEU A 157 -6.82 8.23 12.13
N PHE A 158 -6.73 6.97 11.72
CA PHE A 158 -7.91 6.20 11.33
C PHE A 158 -8.85 5.93 12.50
N ALA A 159 -8.32 5.62 13.69
CA ALA A 159 -9.13 5.51 14.91
C ALA A 159 -10.02 6.74 15.15
N ARG A 160 -9.45 7.95 15.00
CA ARG A 160 -10.20 9.21 15.12
C ARG A 160 -11.17 9.44 13.96
N LEU A 161 -10.79 9.13 12.72
CA LEU A 161 -11.64 9.31 11.54
C LEU A 161 -12.89 8.42 11.60
N HIS A 162 -12.76 7.20 12.11
CA HIS A 162 -13.85 6.24 12.27
C HIS A 162 -14.56 6.32 13.63
N ASN A 163 -14.15 7.24 14.51
CA ASN A 163 -14.68 7.36 15.87
C ASN A 163 -14.64 6.03 16.64
N ASN A 164 -13.55 5.30 16.50
CA ASN A 164 -13.34 3.97 17.07
C ASN A 164 -11.93 3.90 17.67
N ALA A 165 -11.83 3.74 18.98
CA ALA A 165 -10.55 3.78 19.70
C ALA A 165 -9.65 2.56 19.45
N ILE A 166 -10.14 1.55 18.72
CA ILE A 166 -9.35 0.40 18.31
C ILE A 166 -8.30 0.84 17.29
N ALA A 167 -7.16 0.17 17.27
CA ALA A 167 -6.09 0.43 16.31
C ALA A 167 -6.65 0.53 14.88
N PHE A 168 -6.17 1.54 14.14
CA PHE A 168 -6.62 1.84 12.78
C PHE A 168 -8.15 2.02 12.60
N GLY A 169 -8.94 2.16 13.68
CA GLY A 169 -10.39 2.31 13.59
C GLY A 169 -11.14 1.08 13.05
N GLU A 170 -10.60 -0.13 13.24
CA GLU A 170 -11.13 -1.41 12.72
C GLU A 170 -11.15 -1.56 11.18
N ILE A 171 -10.37 -0.74 10.46
CA ILE A 171 -10.09 -1.02 9.05
C ILE A 171 -9.19 -2.26 8.92
N LYS A 172 -9.32 -2.96 7.79
CA LYS A 172 -8.59 -4.17 7.43
C LYS A 172 -7.14 -3.88 7.05
#